data_AF-A0A956Y162-F1
#
_entry.id   AF-A0A956Y162-F1
#
_cell.length_a   1.000
_cell.length_b   1.000
_cell.length_c   1.000
_cell.angle_alpha   90.00
_cell.angle_beta   90.00
_cell.angle_gamma   90.00
#
_symmetry.space_group_name_H-M   'P 1'
#
loop_
_entity.id
_entity.type
_entity.pdbx_description
1 polymer ?
#
loop_
_entity_poly.entity_id
_entity_poly.type
_entity_poly.pdbx_seq_one_letter_code
_entity_poly.pdbx_strand_id
1 'polypeptide(L)'
;MTPRIETIAKKKLVGMKVRLTIASAGPKTQELWQGFRPRVDEVQNTVGPNSLSVQQYDPGMSIASLTPATEFNRWATVEVAEWGTLPEGMEQLMVPAGMYAIFVHKGPAQTFIQTWLHIFQEWLPASDYA
;
A
#
# COMPACT_ATOMS: atom_id res chain seq x y z
N MET A 1 16.59 -0.82 -12.11
CA MET A 1 16.57 -1.25 -10.69
C MET A 1 16.14 -2.70 -10.67
N THR A 2 16.97 -3.63 -10.17
CA THR A 2 16.61 -5.06 -10.19
C THR A 2 15.81 -5.41 -8.92
N PRO A 3 14.58 -5.96 -9.02
CA PRO A 3 13.84 -6.38 -7.85
C PRO A 3 14.41 -7.66 -7.25
N ARG A 4 14.10 -7.87 -5.98
CA ARG A 4 14.17 -9.20 -5.37
C ARG A 4 12.80 -9.84 -5.51
N ILE A 5 12.74 -11.06 -6.03
CA ILE A 5 11.50 -11.84 -6.06
C ILE A 5 11.48 -12.71 -4.81
N GLU A 6 10.49 -12.50 -3.94
CA GLU A 6 10.40 -13.21 -2.68
C GLU A 6 8.99 -13.72 -2.43
N THR A 7 8.91 -14.91 -1.84
CA THR A 7 7.65 -15.37 -1.25
C THR A 7 7.54 -14.79 0.16
N ILE A 8 6.52 -13.98 0.40
CA ILE A 8 6.22 -13.43 1.72
C ILE A 8 5.04 -14.17 2.35
N ALA A 9 5.06 -14.28 3.67
CA ALA A 9 3.90 -14.72 4.42
C ALA A 9 2.79 -13.65 4.36
N LYS A 10 1.54 -14.09 4.60
CA LYS A 10 0.40 -13.18 4.69
C LYS A 10 0.64 -12.13 5.79
N LYS A 11 0.19 -10.90 5.55
CA LYS A 11 0.23 -9.83 6.55
C LYS A 11 -1.17 -9.42 6.94
N LYS A 12 -1.38 -9.31 8.25
CA LYS A 12 -2.62 -8.78 8.83
C LYS A 12 -2.38 -7.31 9.13
N LEU A 13 -3.16 -6.42 8.53
CA LEU A 13 -3.01 -4.98 8.69
C LEU A 13 -4.27 -4.39 9.32
N VAL A 14 -4.09 -3.39 10.17
CA VAL A 14 -5.16 -2.57 10.73
C VAL A 14 -4.85 -1.11 10.44
N GLY A 15 -5.88 -0.35 10.05
CA GLY A 15 -5.72 1.09 9.87
C GLY A 15 -6.93 1.76 9.24
N MET A 16 -6.72 2.94 8.69
CA MET A 16 -7.76 3.72 8.05
C MET A 16 -7.63 3.67 6.52
N LYS A 17 -8.75 3.79 5.82
CA LYS A 17 -8.76 3.88 4.36
C LYS A 17 -9.61 5.03 3.85
N VAL A 18 -9.30 5.48 2.66
CA VAL A 18 -10.15 6.37 1.87
C VAL A 18 -10.20 5.90 0.43
N ARG A 19 -11.39 5.92 -0.16
CA ARG A 19 -11.61 5.68 -1.59
C ARG A 19 -11.36 6.98 -2.34
N LEU A 20 -10.47 6.94 -3.33
CA LEU A 20 -10.08 8.12 -4.11
C LEU A 20 -9.59 7.73 -5.50
N THR A 21 -9.35 8.72 -6.35
CA THR A 21 -8.80 8.55 -7.70
C THR A 21 -7.31 8.85 -7.76
N ILE A 22 -6.60 8.36 -8.78
CA ILE A 22 -5.18 8.70 -9.00
C ILE A 22 -4.98 10.22 -9.02
N ALA A 23 -5.87 10.98 -9.66
CA ALA A 23 -5.81 12.45 -9.72
C ALA A 23 -5.95 13.13 -8.35
N SER A 24 -6.72 12.55 -7.42
CA SER A 24 -7.01 13.15 -6.11
C SER A 24 -6.13 12.62 -4.97
N ALA A 25 -5.24 11.66 -5.27
CA ALA A 25 -4.52 10.88 -4.27
C ALA A 25 -3.59 11.69 -3.35
N GLY A 26 -2.97 12.76 -3.86
CA GLY A 26 -1.96 13.52 -3.13
C GLY A 26 -2.47 14.12 -1.81
N PRO A 27 -3.36 15.14 -1.86
CA PRO A 27 -3.88 15.80 -0.66
C PRO A 27 -4.61 14.83 0.29
N LYS A 28 -5.39 13.91 -0.27
CA LYS A 28 -6.16 12.93 0.51
C LYS A 28 -5.30 11.89 1.22
N THR A 29 -4.13 11.55 0.67
CA THR A 29 -3.15 10.71 1.39
C THR A 29 -2.64 11.43 2.63
N GLN A 30 -2.34 12.73 2.54
CA GLN A 30 -1.85 13.49 3.69
C GLN A 30 -2.90 13.55 4.80
N GLU A 31 -4.15 13.89 4.46
CA GLU A 31 -5.28 13.90 5.40
C GLU A 31 -5.46 12.54 6.08
N LEU A 32 -5.40 11.45 5.31
CA LEU A 32 -5.50 10.08 5.84
C LEU A 32 -4.42 9.80 6.89
N TRP A 33 -3.16 10.14 6.60
CA TRP A 33 -2.05 9.92 7.53
C TRP A 33 -2.14 10.81 8.77
N GLN A 34 -2.60 12.06 8.63
CA GLN A 34 -2.84 12.97 9.75
C GLN A 34 -3.94 12.43 10.68
N GLY A 35 -4.97 11.77 10.14
CA GLY A 35 -6.00 11.11 10.94
C GLY A 35 -5.54 9.82 11.61
N PHE A 36 -4.72 9.02 10.93
CA PHE A 36 -4.28 7.72 11.44
C PHE A 36 -3.12 7.80 12.44
N ARG A 37 -2.10 8.64 12.19
CA ARG A 37 -0.87 8.66 12.99
C ARG A 37 -1.10 8.91 14.49
N PRO A 38 -1.93 9.88 14.91
CA PRO A 38 -2.19 10.12 16.33
C PRO A 38 -2.90 8.97 17.04
N ARG A 39 -3.53 8.08 16.27
CA ARG A 39 -4.37 6.97 16.76
C ARG A 39 -3.69 5.62 16.61
N VAL A 40 -2.44 5.58 16.15
CA VAL A 40 -1.72 4.32 15.89
C VAL A 40 -1.59 3.45 17.14
N ASP A 41 -1.47 4.08 18.32
CA ASP A 41 -1.33 3.40 19.61
C ASP A 41 -2.66 2.79 20.11
N GLU A 42 -3.79 3.10 19.48
CA GLU A 42 -5.07 2.40 19.72
C GLU A 42 -5.05 0.98 19.14
N VAL A 43 -4.16 0.70 18.19
CA VAL A 43 -4.05 -0.61 17.54
C VAL A 43 -3.29 -1.60 18.42
N GLN A 44 -3.93 -2.71 18.75
CA GLN A 44 -3.34 -3.78 19.55
C GLN A 44 -2.49 -4.74 18.70
N ASN A 45 -1.58 -5.47 19.35
CA ASN A 45 -0.79 -6.57 18.77
C ASN A 45 0.09 -6.15 17.57
N THR A 46 0.59 -4.92 17.56
CA THR A 46 1.41 -4.38 16.45
C THR A 46 2.75 -5.11 16.30
N VAL A 47 3.16 -5.32 15.05
CA VAL A 47 4.44 -5.96 14.69
C VAL A 47 5.44 -4.89 14.31
N GLY A 48 6.14 -4.39 15.33
CA GLY A 48 7.20 -3.39 15.17
C GLY A 48 6.69 -1.97 14.92
N PRO A 49 7.61 -1.01 14.68
CA PRO A 49 7.29 0.41 14.66
C PRO A 49 6.86 0.92 13.27
N ASN A 50 6.88 0.06 12.26
CA ASN A 50 6.71 0.48 10.88
C ASN A 50 5.24 0.64 10.51
N SER A 51 4.91 1.74 9.85
CA SER A 51 3.62 1.91 9.19
C SER A 51 3.71 1.54 7.72
N LEU A 52 2.60 1.04 7.17
CA LEU A 52 2.48 0.56 5.81
C LEU A 52 1.47 1.43 5.05
N SER A 53 1.90 1.96 3.92
CA SER A 53 1.05 2.64 2.94
C SER A 53 0.64 1.63 1.88
N VAL A 54 -0.66 1.32 1.76
CA VAL A 54 -1.15 0.35 0.78
C VAL A 54 -2.03 1.04 -0.25
N GLN A 55 -1.80 0.74 -1.52
CA GLN A 55 -2.65 1.12 -2.64
C GLN A 55 -3.35 -0.15 -3.15
N GLN A 56 -4.64 -0.26 -2.86
CA GLN A 56 -5.45 -1.43 -3.20
C GLN A 56 -6.43 -1.07 -4.31
N TYR A 57 -6.20 -1.66 -5.48
CA TYR A 57 -7.10 -1.57 -6.63
C TYR A 57 -8.20 -2.63 -6.56
N ASP A 58 -9.32 -2.37 -7.25
CA ASP A 58 -10.41 -3.33 -7.36
C ASP A 58 -9.98 -4.57 -8.17
N PRO A 59 -10.54 -5.77 -7.87
CA PRO A 59 -10.24 -6.98 -8.62
C PRO A 59 -10.50 -6.83 -10.12
N GLY A 60 -9.64 -7.43 -10.95
CA GLY A 60 -9.77 -7.38 -12.41
C GLY A 60 -9.25 -6.10 -13.06
N MET A 61 -8.74 -5.14 -12.28
CA MET A 61 -8.08 -3.96 -12.84
C MET A 61 -6.75 -4.32 -13.50
N SER A 62 -6.52 -3.79 -14.70
CA SER A 62 -5.22 -3.85 -15.37
C SER A 62 -4.42 -2.57 -15.15
N ILE A 63 -3.15 -2.70 -14.77
CA ILE A 63 -2.21 -1.58 -14.67
C ILE A 63 -2.09 -0.83 -16.02
N ALA A 64 -2.18 -1.53 -17.15
CA ALA A 64 -2.11 -0.92 -18.48
C ALA A 64 -3.31 0.01 -18.78
N SER A 65 -4.40 -0.14 -18.03
CA SER A 65 -5.64 0.65 -18.19
C SER A 65 -5.82 1.76 -17.15
N LEU A 66 -4.79 2.06 -16.35
CA LEU A 66 -4.89 3.11 -15.33
C LEU A 66 -5.07 4.48 -15.98
N THR A 67 -6.04 5.23 -15.47
CA THR A 67 -6.32 6.61 -15.86
C THR A 67 -6.33 7.50 -14.61
N PRO A 68 -6.24 8.83 -14.74
CA PRO A 68 -6.38 9.74 -13.60
C PRO A 68 -7.70 9.57 -12.83
N ALA A 69 -8.75 9.08 -13.50
CA ALA A 69 -10.07 8.80 -12.91
C ALA A 69 -10.15 7.42 -12.24
N THR A 70 -9.14 6.56 -12.41
CA THR A 70 -9.14 5.23 -11.80
C THR A 70 -9.18 5.35 -10.28
N GLU A 71 -10.17 4.69 -9.69
CA GLU A 71 -10.38 4.65 -8.26
C GLU A 71 -9.60 3.52 -7.58
N PHE A 72 -9.24 3.73 -6.32
CA PHE A 72 -8.63 2.73 -5.47
C PHE A 72 -8.82 3.08 -3.99
N ASN A 73 -8.58 2.09 -3.12
CA ASN A 73 -8.48 2.33 -1.68
C ASN A 73 -7.03 2.67 -1.31
N ARG A 74 -6.84 3.86 -0.74
CA ARG A 74 -5.59 4.26 -0.10
C ARG A 74 -5.68 3.93 1.38
N TRP A 75 -4.69 3.19 1.88
CA TRP A 75 -4.63 2.73 3.25
C TRP A 75 -3.42 3.32 3.98
N ALA A 76 -3.63 3.73 5.23
CA ALA A 76 -2.58 4.01 6.20
C ALA A 76 -2.74 3.00 7.34
N THR A 77 -1.76 2.11 7.51
CA THR A 77 -1.90 0.91 8.33
C THR A 77 -0.66 0.60 9.15
N VAL A 78 -0.81 -0.30 10.12
CA VAL A 78 0.27 -1.03 10.78
C VAL A 78 0.01 -2.53 10.66
N GLU A 79 1.08 -3.32 10.72
CA GLU A 79 0.99 -4.78 10.76
C GLU A 79 0.67 -5.25 12.18
N VAL A 80 -0.19 -6.26 12.31
CA VAL A 80 -0.55 -6.88 13.59
C VAL A 80 -0.31 -8.39 13.55
N ALA A 81 0.08 -8.99 14.67
CA ALA A 81 0.29 -10.44 14.77
C ALA A 81 -1.05 -11.20 14.70
N GLU A 82 -2.08 -10.62 15.30
CA GLU A 82 -3.42 -11.15 15.35
C GLU A 82 -4.49 -10.06 15.42
N TRP A 83 -5.73 -10.45 15.11
CA TRP A 83 -6.85 -9.52 15.13
C TRP A 83 -7.27 -9.24 16.57
N GLY A 84 -7.18 -7.97 16.97
CA GLY A 84 -7.76 -7.48 18.22
C GLY A 84 -9.11 -6.80 17.99
N THR A 85 -9.57 -6.09 19.01
CA THR A 85 -10.70 -5.17 18.89
C THR A 85 -10.33 -4.02 17.95
N LEU A 86 -11.21 -3.71 17.00
CA LEU A 86 -10.98 -2.62 16.06
C LEU A 86 -11.35 -1.27 16.70
N PRO A 87 -10.42 -0.29 16.72
CA PRO A 87 -10.78 1.07 17.08
C PRO A 87 -11.79 1.66 16.10
N GLU A 88 -12.61 2.60 16.58
CA GLU A 88 -13.63 3.25 15.75
C GLU A 88 -13.00 3.93 14.52
N GLY A 89 -13.57 3.68 13.33
CA GLY A 89 -13.07 4.24 12.07
C GLY A 89 -11.84 3.52 11.50
N MET A 90 -11.42 2.39 12.07
CA MET A 90 -10.38 1.52 11.51
C MET A 90 -10.96 0.22 10.95
N GLU A 91 -10.27 -0.33 9.96
CA GLU A 91 -10.64 -1.55 9.26
C GLU A 91 -9.44 -2.50 9.16
N GLN A 92 -9.75 -3.78 8.90
CA GLN A 92 -8.76 -4.82 8.64
C GLN A 92 -8.46 -4.91 7.14
N LEU A 93 -7.18 -5.11 6.82
CA LEU A 93 -6.72 -5.43 5.48
C LEU A 93 -5.81 -6.66 5.53
N MET A 94 -6.12 -7.67 4.73
CA MET A 94 -5.25 -8.83 4.55
C MET A 94 -4.41 -8.65 3.29
N VAL A 95 -3.09 -8.69 3.44
CA VAL A 95 -2.17 -8.89 2.31
C VAL A 95 -1.91 -10.39 2.19
N PRO A 96 -2.30 -11.04 1.08
CA PRO A 96 -2.17 -12.48 0.94
C PRO A 96 -0.69 -12.91 0.98
N ALA A 97 -0.46 -14.16 1.40
CA ALA A 97 0.84 -14.79 1.18
C ALA A 97 1.03 -15.00 -0.32
N GLY A 98 2.26 -14.94 -0.80
CA GLY A 98 2.54 -15.17 -2.20
C GLY A 98 3.88 -14.60 -2.63
N MET A 99 4.09 -14.61 -3.94
CA MET A 99 5.29 -14.08 -4.56
C MET A 99 5.13 -12.58 -4.83
N TYR A 100 6.11 -11.80 -4.41
CA TYR A 100 6.14 -10.35 -4.55
C TYR A 100 7.47 -9.90 -5.17
N ALA A 101 7.40 -8.91 -6.06
CA ALA A 101 8.57 -8.18 -6.53
C ALA A 101 8.86 -7.01 -5.58
N ILE A 102 10.03 -7.05 -4.95
CA ILE A 102 10.43 -6.07 -3.93
C ILE A 102 11.46 -5.11 -4.53
N PHE A 103 11.09 -3.84 -4.54
CA PHE A 103 11.93 -2.75 -5.02
C PHE A 103 12.32 -1.81 -3.88
N VAL A 104 13.62 -1.57 -3.74
CA VAL A 104 14.13 -0.60 -2.77
C VAL A 104 14.25 0.75 -3.45
N HIS A 105 13.33 1.65 -3.16
CA HIS A 105 13.45 3.05 -3.55
C HIS A 105 14.63 3.69 -2.81
N LYS A 106 15.53 4.33 -3.56
CA LYS A 106 16.66 5.09 -3.01
C LYS A 106 16.50 6.55 -3.39
N GLY A 107 16.29 7.39 -2.39
CA GLY A 107 16.12 8.83 -2.57
C GLY A 107 15.01 9.41 -1.70
N PRO A 108 14.71 10.70 -1.86
CA PRO A 108 13.60 11.35 -1.18
C PRO A 108 12.26 10.77 -1.64
N ALA A 109 11.27 10.69 -0.75
CA ALA A 109 9.93 10.21 -1.09
C ALA A 109 9.27 10.97 -2.27
N GLN A 110 9.68 12.22 -2.52
CA GLN A 110 9.22 13.03 -3.64
C GLN A 110 9.59 12.42 -5.01
N THR A 111 10.69 11.66 -5.09
CA THR A 111 11.11 10.98 -6.33
C THR A 111 10.56 9.56 -6.44
N PHE A 112 9.73 9.11 -5.49
CA PHE A 112 9.10 7.79 -5.52
C PHE A 112 8.34 7.52 -6.84
N ILE A 113 7.76 8.56 -7.45
CA ILE A 113 7.06 8.45 -8.74
C ILE A 113 7.97 7.85 -9.83
N GLN A 114 9.27 8.12 -9.80
CA GLN A 114 10.22 7.55 -10.77
C GLN A 114 10.38 6.04 -10.58
N THR A 115 10.40 5.58 -9.33
CA THR A 115 10.42 4.14 -9.01
C THR A 115 9.13 3.47 -9.43
N TRP A 116 7.99 4.11 -9.18
CA TRP A 116 6.68 3.61 -9.62
C TRP A 116 6.62 3.45 -11.15
N LEU A 117 7.03 4.49 -11.90
CA LEU A 117 7.08 4.46 -13.36
C LEU A 117 7.99 3.35 -13.88
N HIS A 118 9.19 3.21 -13.33
CA HIS A 118 10.11 2.13 -13.71
C HIS A 118 9.49 0.73 -13.47
N ILE A 119 8.82 0.51 -12.34
CA ILE A 119 8.19 -0.79 -12.04
C ILE A 119 7.13 -1.12 -13.09
N PHE A 120 6.21 -0.20 -13.37
CA PHE A 120 5.02 -0.51 -14.17
C PHE A 120 5.16 -0.27 -15.67
N GLN A 121 6.08 0.60 -16.11
CA GLN A 121 6.27 0.92 -17.53
C GLN A 121 7.50 0.24 -18.14
N GLU A 122 8.48 -0.17 -17.33
CA GLU A 122 9.71 -0.78 -17.84
C GLU A 122 9.88 -2.22 -17.34
N TRP A 123 9.91 -2.43 -16.03
CA TRP A 123 10.23 -3.75 -15.48
C TRP A 123 9.10 -4.75 -15.68
N LEU A 124 7.87 -4.44 -15.25
CA LEU A 124 6.76 -5.39 -15.28
C LEU A 124 6.47 -5.86 -16.72
N PRO A 125 6.31 -4.97 -17.73
CA PRO A 125 6.03 -5.39 -19.11
C PRO A 125 7.14 -6.22 -19.75
N ALA A 126 8.39 -6.06 -19.30
CA ALA A 126 9.54 -6.82 -19.80
C ALA A 126 9.88 -8.06 -18.96
N SER A 127 9.13 -8.32 -17.88
CA SER A 127 9.35 -9.44 -16.98
C SER A 127 8.49 -10.64 -17.34
N ASP A 128 8.86 -11.81 -16.84
CA ASP A 128 8.05 -13.04 -16.94
C ASP A 128 6.77 -13.02 -16.08
N TYR A 129 6.44 -11.87 -15.47
CA TYR A 129 5.32 -11.69 -14.53
C TYR A 129 4.25 -10.71 -15.05
N ALA A 130 4.33 -10.30 -16.32
CA ALA A 130 3.37 -9.37 -16.95
C ALA A 130 1.97 -9.98 -17.13
#